data_AF-A0AAU0TPF5-F1
#
_entry.id   AF-A0AAU0TPF5-F1
#
_cell.length_a   1.000
_cell.length_b   1.000
_cell.length_c   1.000
_cell.angle_alpha   90.00
_cell.angle_beta   90.00
_cell.angle_gamma   90.00
#
_symmetry.space_group_name_H-M   'P 1'
#
loop_
_entity.id
_entity.type
_entity.pdbx_description
1 polymer ?
#
loop_
_entity_poly.entity_id
_entity_poly.type
_entity_poly.pdbx_seq_one_letter_code
_entity_poly.pdbx_strand_id
1 'polypeptide(L)'
;MAYLLPASVTGPQTLSLSDALSSPGWFIVVPGLKPAQIDSFVSAAQVYFANSARAGAFAAWFQNIENPAVGLSAMVVYAARSGAQAVMSRSALIQGANLSINMDSGSIIAVSEDGLSLSISGSGNSWSVTPFGSRQPYQLPWLSGGAINVLGPSATAGCFQFLVSVSDAAAEQLDVGLRSYTAPVGGGYTQSASHRFLNFGTSGILLDMTLDPLTPLDHLRSFAGFSANQSPLASTYRTAVGETVSLAPAASASLVFTDRLLAVDSNGNPVVLSGNKVVAMTPSGDFTLSLPVTKQVSLPGSAPNLSATLMCGLSAVEYLDVNAAATLNFVPDQPAFAATLKAATGTGPSETKRVFGPLTGSGQTSWAYLSVNDGSTYFAQPDSSVLHNGPGDTTSPFLNYLPVELGVLPPSALRSNALGEGLDGYPLLPYAGVTVGVGLTTDDISQFEMQAWAPKRKALIQQAVNLSASRLTASAATLPSPPFGTTPKACCLSSTRPETNWAGLT
;
A
#
# COMPACT_ATOMS: atom_id res chain seq x y z
N MET A 1 -21.82 0.09 16.07
CA MET A 1 -22.09 1.25 16.95
C MET A 1 -23.36 0.96 17.76
N ALA A 2 -23.49 1.51 18.96
CA ALA A 2 -24.64 1.31 19.82
C ALA A 2 -25.08 2.66 20.46
N TYR A 3 -26.26 2.67 21.07
CA TYR A 3 -26.78 3.82 21.80
C TYR A 3 -27.04 3.44 23.26
N LEU A 4 -26.43 4.17 24.19
CA LEU A 4 -26.53 3.92 25.62
C LEU A 4 -27.44 4.96 26.27
N LEU A 5 -28.53 4.49 26.89
CA LEU A 5 -29.43 5.32 27.68
C LEU A 5 -28.84 5.57 29.09
N PRO A 6 -29.11 6.75 29.69
CA PRO A 6 -28.79 7.00 31.09
C PRO A 6 -29.53 6.01 32.01
N ALA A 7 -28.91 5.64 33.13
CA ALA A 7 -29.49 4.68 34.09
C ALA A 7 -30.87 5.10 34.63
N SER A 8 -31.15 6.40 34.66
CA SER A 8 -32.42 6.99 35.11
C SER A 8 -33.52 6.99 34.05
N VAL A 9 -33.25 6.54 32.82
CA VAL A 9 -34.19 6.58 31.69
C VAL A 9 -34.54 5.16 31.26
N THR A 10 -35.83 4.84 31.29
CA THR A 10 -36.36 3.63 30.64
C THR A 10 -36.80 3.99 29.23
N GLY A 11 -36.07 3.51 28.22
CA GLY A 11 -36.37 3.80 26.81
C GLY A 11 -37.01 2.61 26.08
N PRO A 12 -37.51 2.82 24.86
CA PRO A 12 -38.01 1.73 24.02
C PRO A 12 -36.87 0.75 23.67
N GLN A 13 -37.22 -0.53 23.44
CA GLN A 13 -36.24 -1.54 23.04
C GLN A 13 -35.58 -1.26 21.68
N THR A 14 -36.23 -0.44 20.85
CA THR A 14 -35.74 0.02 19.55
C THR A 14 -35.90 1.53 19.46
N LEU A 15 -34.88 2.22 18.96
CA LEU A 15 -34.84 3.67 18.82
C LEU A 15 -34.41 4.00 17.40
N SER A 16 -35.14 4.89 16.71
CA SER A 16 -34.67 5.40 15.42
C SER A 16 -33.45 6.32 15.63
N LEU A 17 -32.65 6.56 14.59
CA LEU A 17 -31.50 7.45 14.71
C LEU A 17 -31.90 8.90 15.02
N SER A 18 -33.04 9.37 14.48
CA SER A 18 -33.61 10.68 14.80
C SER A 18 -34.08 10.79 16.25
N ASP A 19 -34.69 9.72 16.77
CA ASP A 19 -35.10 9.68 18.17
C ASP A 19 -33.87 9.63 19.09
N ALA A 20 -32.83 8.89 18.71
CA ALA A 20 -31.55 8.83 19.43
C ALA A 20 -30.84 10.19 19.50
N LEU A 21 -30.90 10.96 18.42
CA LEU A 21 -30.29 12.29 18.37
C LEU A 21 -31.00 13.29 19.30
N SER A 22 -32.34 13.19 19.41
CA SER A 22 -33.16 14.08 20.24
C SER A 22 -33.34 13.59 21.69
N SER A 23 -33.06 12.32 21.98
CA SER A 23 -33.19 11.72 23.31
C SER A 23 -31.93 11.87 24.18
N PRO A 24 -32.05 11.79 25.52
CA PRO A 24 -30.91 11.65 26.43
C PRO A 24 -30.19 10.32 26.20
N GLY A 25 -28.86 10.35 26.13
CA GLY A 25 -28.02 9.18 25.97
C GLY A 25 -26.72 9.48 25.25
N TRP A 26 -25.98 8.43 24.89
CA TRP A 26 -24.69 8.53 24.25
C TRP A 26 -24.56 7.55 23.09
N PHE A 27 -24.04 8.03 21.98
CA PHE A 27 -23.59 7.18 20.90
C PHE A 27 -22.25 6.53 21.28
N ILE A 28 -22.13 5.22 21.21
CA ILE A 28 -20.92 4.51 21.63
C ILE A 28 -20.41 3.55 20.56
N VAL A 29 -19.09 3.52 20.40
CA VAL A 29 -18.38 2.60 19.51
C VAL A 29 -17.53 1.67 20.37
N VAL A 30 -17.85 0.38 20.29
CA VAL A 30 -17.32 -0.69 21.15
C VAL A 30 -16.97 -1.93 20.29
N PRO A 31 -15.92 -1.86 19.47
CA PRO A 31 -15.57 -2.96 18.58
C PRO A 31 -15.15 -4.19 19.38
N GLY A 32 -15.72 -5.35 19.10
CA GLY A 32 -15.29 -6.62 19.72
C GLY A 32 -15.86 -6.93 21.12
N LEU A 33 -16.84 -6.16 21.61
CA LEU A 33 -17.51 -6.46 22.87
C LEU A 33 -18.26 -7.80 22.79
N LYS A 34 -17.92 -8.75 23.67
CA LYS A 34 -18.57 -10.07 23.68
C LYS A 34 -19.93 -10.00 24.41
N PRO A 35 -20.93 -10.81 24.02
CA PRO A 35 -22.25 -10.79 24.65
C PRO A 35 -22.23 -10.92 26.18
N ALA A 36 -21.38 -11.80 26.71
CA ALA A 36 -21.23 -12.01 28.16
C ALA A 36 -20.64 -10.81 28.93
N GLN A 37 -20.09 -9.81 28.24
CA GLN A 37 -19.49 -8.61 28.83
C GLN A 37 -20.40 -7.38 28.74
N ILE A 38 -21.57 -7.50 28.11
CA ILE A 38 -22.45 -6.34 27.86
C ILE A 38 -22.88 -5.67 29.16
N ASP A 39 -23.38 -6.43 30.14
CA ASP A 39 -23.91 -5.85 31.38
C ASP A 39 -22.82 -5.17 32.24
N SER A 40 -21.64 -5.79 32.32
CA SER A 40 -20.50 -5.21 33.04
C SER A 40 -19.95 -3.97 32.32
N PHE A 41 -19.92 -3.97 30.99
CA PHE A 41 -19.58 -2.80 30.20
C PHE A 41 -20.59 -1.67 30.38
N VAL A 42 -21.89 -1.95 30.29
CA VAL A 42 -22.96 -0.95 30.48
C VAL A 42 -22.84 -0.29 31.85
N SER A 43 -22.64 -1.09 32.90
CA SER A 43 -22.44 -0.58 34.26
C SER A 43 -21.21 0.33 34.35
N ALA A 44 -20.08 -0.10 33.80
CA ALA A 44 -18.85 0.69 33.79
C ALA A 44 -18.98 1.97 32.95
N ALA A 45 -19.68 1.91 31.81
CA ALA A 45 -19.91 3.05 30.92
C ALA A 45 -20.82 4.10 31.57
N GLN A 46 -21.85 3.67 32.30
CA GLN A 46 -22.70 4.58 33.06
C GLN A 46 -21.89 5.33 34.14
N VAL A 47 -21.01 4.63 34.87
CA VAL A 47 -20.08 5.27 35.82
C VAL A 47 -19.12 6.23 35.11
N TYR A 48 -18.58 5.84 33.96
CA TYR A 48 -17.70 6.68 33.14
C TYR A 48 -18.37 7.99 32.74
N PHE A 49 -19.61 7.94 32.23
CA PHE A 49 -20.35 9.14 31.80
C PHE A 49 -20.93 9.97 32.95
N ALA A 50 -21.12 9.38 34.14
CA ALA A 50 -21.56 10.11 35.33
C ALA A 50 -20.47 11.06 35.88
N ASN A 51 -19.21 10.90 35.47
CA ASN A 51 -18.12 11.80 35.84
C ASN A 51 -18.39 13.22 35.29
N SER A 52 -18.25 14.25 36.13
CA SER A 52 -18.48 15.65 35.74
C SER A 52 -17.56 16.13 34.61
N ALA A 53 -16.36 15.54 34.47
CA ALA A 53 -15.47 15.79 33.33
C ALA A 53 -16.03 15.32 31.98
N ARG A 54 -17.11 14.51 31.99
CA ARG A 54 -17.84 14.02 30.83
C ARG A 54 -19.20 14.68 30.64
N ALA A 55 -19.51 15.73 31.41
CA ALA A 55 -20.71 16.53 31.18
C ALA A 55 -20.77 17.03 29.73
N GLY A 56 -21.91 16.82 29.08
CA GLY A 56 -22.13 17.15 27.67
C GLY A 56 -21.51 16.17 26.66
N ALA A 57 -21.03 15.00 27.10
CA ALA A 57 -20.60 13.95 26.18
C ALA A 57 -21.76 13.55 25.25
N PHE A 58 -21.45 13.36 23.98
CA PHE A 58 -22.41 13.02 22.93
C PHE A 58 -22.10 11.67 22.30
N ALA A 59 -20.84 11.46 21.89
CA ALA A 59 -20.37 10.20 21.33
C ALA A 59 -19.03 9.78 21.93
N ALA A 60 -18.76 8.47 22.02
CA ALA A 60 -17.51 7.95 22.55
C ALA A 60 -17.00 6.68 21.83
N TRP A 61 -15.70 6.61 21.59
CA TRP A 61 -14.98 5.45 21.05
C TRP A 61 -14.12 4.83 22.14
N PHE A 62 -14.49 3.64 22.63
CA PHE A 62 -13.83 2.99 23.77
C PHE A 62 -12.62 2.15 23.33
N GLN A 63 -11.49 2.31 24.01
CA GLN A 63 -10.21 1.69 23.62
C GLN A 63 -9.84 0.43 24.42
N ASN A 64 -10.33 0.28 25.66
CA ASN A 64 -9.90 -0.77 26.59
C ASN A 64 -11.08 -1.61 27.11
N ILE A 65 -11.91 -2.09 26.19
CA ILE A 65 -13.16 -2.79 26.54
C ILE A 65 -12.96 -4.22 27.05
N GLU A 66 -11.74 -4.76 27.00
CA GLU A 66 -11.47 -6.16 27.36
C GLU A 66 -11.64 -6.42 28.87
N ASN A 67 -11.44 -5.41 29.71
CA ASN A 67 -11.69 -5.49 31.15
C ASN A 67 -12.38 -4.22 31.68
N PRO A 68 -13.69 -4.05 31.42
CA PRO A 68 -14.44 -2.85 31.81
C PRO A 68 -14.40 -2.57 33.31
N ALA A 69 -14.23 -3.62 34.14
CA ALA A 69 -14.20 -3.53 35.59
C ALA A 69 -12.96 -2.80 36.13
N VAL A 70 -11.86 -2.75 35.36
CA VAL A 70 -10.62 -2.03 35.74
C VAL A 70 -10.71 -0.55 35.36
N GLY A 71 -11.71 -0.16 34.58
CA GLY A 71 -11.98 1.21 34.17
C GLY A 71 -11.96 1.37 32.66
N LEU A 72 -12.76 2.32 32.16
CA LEU A 72 -12.89 2.60 30.74
C LEU A 72 -12.12 3.87 30.32
N SER A 73 -11.56 3.84 29.12
CA SER A 73 -10.97 4.96 28.41
C SER A 73 -11.65 5.09 27.05
N ALA A 74 -11.93 6.33 26.67
CA ALA A 74 -12.55 6.63 25.40
C ALA A 74 -12.14 8.01 24.88
N MET A 75 -12.14 8.14 23.56
CA MET A 75 -12.15 9.42 22.87
C MET A 75 -13.60 9.90 22.81
N VAL A 76 -13.85 11.16 23.18
CA VAL A 76 -15.22 11.67 23.39
C VAL A 76 -15.46 12.92 22.55
N VAL A 77 -16.59 12.94 21.86
CA VAL A 77 -17.17 14.12 21.22
C VAL A 77 -18.19 14.73 22.16
N TYR A 78 -18.18 16.05 22.29
CA TYR A 78 -19.08 16.80 23.13
C TYR A 78 -19.98 17.69 22.29
N ALA A 79 -21.29 17.55 22.48
CA ALA A 79 -22.27 18.32 21.73
C ALA A 79 -23.53 18.56 22.57
N ALA A 80 -24.14 19.73 22.36
CA ALA A 80 -25.42 20.09 22.95
C ALA A 80 -26.54 19.80 21.93
N ARG A 81 -27.54 19.02 22.34
CA ARG A 81 -28.71 18.72 21.51
C ARG A 81 -29.61 19.94 21.41
N SER A 82 -30.12 20.20 20.22
CA SER A 82 -31.04 21.29 19.90
C SER A 82 -32.03 20.80 18.83
N GLY A 83 -33.20 20.32 19.27
CA GLY A 83 -34.21 19.74 18.39
C GLY A 83 -33.68 18.50 17.64
N ALA A 84 -33.70 18.56 16.30
CA ALA A 84 -33.26 17.47 15.42
C ALA A 84 -31.75 17.49 15.10
N GLN A 85 -30.96 18.29 15.83
CA GLN A 85 -29.52 18.44 15.61
C GLN A 85 -28.78 18.48 16.95
N ALA A 86 -27.46 18.32 16.91
CA ALA A 86 -26.56 18.59 18.03
C ALA A 86 -25.43 19.50 17.57
N VAL A 87 -25.06 20.49 18.38
CA VAL A 87 -23.97 21.43 18.06
C VAL A 87 -22.78 21.12 18.95
N MET A 88 -21.61 20.93 18.35
CA MET A 88 -20.37 20.65 19.08
C MET A 88 -20.03 21.78 20.03
N SER A 89 -19.93 21.47 21.32
CA SER A 89 -19.70 22.48 22.38
C SER A 89 -18.23 22.83 22.57
N ARG A 90 -17.32 22.00 22.03
CA ARG A 90 -15.87 22.21 22.02
C ARG A 90 -15.27 21.43 20.85
N SER A 91 -14.09 21.87 20.39
CA SER A 91 -13.35 21.12 19.39
C SER A 91 -13.00 19.73 19.91
N ALA A 92 -13.17 18.72 19.06
CA ALA A 92 -12.83 17.35 19.37
C ALA A 92 -11.60 16.93 18.56
N LEU A 93 -10.69 16.22 19.23
CA LEU A 93 -9.52 15.61 18.64
C LEU A 93 -9.60 14.11 18.88
N ILE A 94 -9.96 13.36 17.85
CA ILE A 94 -10.07 11.90 17.90
C ILE A 94 -8.76 11.34 17.35
N GLN A 95 -7.90 10.84 18.22
CA GLN A 95 -6.54 10.42 17.88
C GLN A 95 -6.43 8.92 17.62
N GLY A 96 -5.72 8.54 16.57
CA GLY A 96 -5.33 7.15 16.30
C GLY A 96 -3.96 7.13 15.63
N ALA A 97 -2.99 6.42 16.22
CA ALA A 97 -1.61 6.45 15.75
C ALA A 97 -1.06 7.90 15.67
N ASN A 98 -0.37 8.27 14.59
CA ASN A 98 0.04 9.65 14.30
C ASN A 98 -1.02 10.44 13.51
N LEU A 99 -2.27 9.97 13.50
CA LEU A 99 -3.41 10.59 12.84
C LEU A 99 -4.37 11.20 13.86
N SER A 100 -5.08 12.23 13.43
CA SER A 100 -6.21 12.75 14.19
C SER A 100 -7.32 13.28 13.32
N ILE A 101 -8.56 13.00 13.72
CA ILE A 101 -9.74 13.67 13.20
C ILE A 101 -10.00 14.88 14.10
N ASN A 102 -10.02 16.05 13.49
CA ASN A 102 -10.30 17.32 14.15
C ASN A 102 -11.68 17.78 13.73
N MET A 103 -12.56 17.99 14.71
CA MET A 103 -13.85 18.60 14.50
C MET A 103 -13.94 19.88 15.32
N ASP A 104 -14.30 20.98 14.69
CA ASP A 104 -14.31 22.29 15.34
C ASP A 104 -15.56 22.52 16.17
N SER A 105 -15.40 23.29 17.25
CA SER A 105 -16.53 23.80 18.04
C SER A 105 -17.51 24.54 17.14
N GLY A 106 -18.80 24.33 17.35
CA GLY A 106 -19.86 24.90 16.51
C GLY A 106 -20.24 24.03 15.31
N SER A 107 -19.51 22.96 15.00
CA SER A 107 -19.94 21.98 14.00
C SER A 107 -21.29 21.37 14.37
N ILE A 108 -22.14 21.17 13.36
CA ILE A 108 -23.50 20.66 13.51
C ILE A 108 -23.51 19.18 13.14
N ILE A 109 -24.05 18.38 14.05
CA ILE A 109 -24.31 16.96 13.88
C ILE A 109 -25.82 16.79 13.66
N ALA A 110 -26.20 16.18 12.55
CA ALA A 110 -27.59 15.89 12.20
C ALA A 110 -27.71 14.46 11.68
N VAL A 111 -28.92 13.90 11.66
CA VAL A 111 -29.17 12.64 10.95
C VAL A 111 -29.08 12.90 9.44
N SER A 112 -28.38 12.04 8.71
CA SER A 112 -28.31 12.10 7.25
C SER A 112 -29.68 11.89 6.61
N GLU A 113 -29.85 12.34 5.37
CA GLU A 113 -31.14 12.22 4.65
C GLU A 113 -31.61 10.77 4.49
N ASP A 114 -30.68 9.82 4.36
CA ASP A 114 -30.97 8.39 4.28
C ASP A 114 -31.27 7.74 5.66
N GLY A 115 -31.10 8.48 6.76
CA GLY A 115 -31.32 7.98 8.12
C GLY A 115 -30.26 7.01 8.65
N LEU A 116 -29.16 6.77 7.90
CA LEU A 116 -28.18 5.74 8.23
C LEU A 116 -26.97 6.25 9.01
N SER A 117 -26.72 7.56 8.96
CA SER A 117 -25.49 8.17 9.50
C SER A 117 -25.77 9.45 10.28
N LEU A 118 -24.78 9.87 11.05
CA LEU A 118 -24.74 11.21 11.64
C LEU A 118 -23.88 12.10 10.76
N SER A 119 -24.49 12.97 9.96
CA SER A 119 -23.79 13.97 9.15
C SER A 119 -23.20 15.05 10.04
N ILE A 120 -21.97 15.46 9.75
CA ILE A 120 -21.21 16.50 10.43
C ILE A 120 -20.97 17.63 9.44
N SER A 121 -21.43 18.82 9.76
CA SER A 121 -21.26 20.02 8.93
C SER A 121 -20.64 21.15 9.74
N GLY A 122 -19.95 22.07 9.07
CA GLY A 122 -19.21 23.15 9.71
C GLY A 122 -17.91 23.46 8.99
N SER A 123 -17.44 24.70 9.09
CA SER A 123 -16.13 25.11 8.59
C SER A 123 -15.05 24.75 9.61
N GLY A 124 -13.88 24.30 9.14
CA GLY A 124 -12.69 24.07 9.98
C GLY A 124 -12.41 22.62 10.37
N ASN A 125 -13.34 21.71 10.08
CA ASN A 125 -13.11 20.27 10.24
C ASN A 125 -11.98 19.79 9.33
N SER A 126 -11.09 18.96 9.89
CA SER A 126 -9.91 18.49 9.18
C SER A 126 -9.45 17.13 9.66
N TRP A 127 -8.80 16.40 8.77
CA TRP A 127 -7.95 15.29 9.13
C TRP A 127 -6.51 15.77 9.25
N SER A 128 -5.79 15.30 10.25
CA SER A 128 -4.38 15.65 10.43
C SER A 128 -3.52 14.41 10.58
N VAL A 129 -2.29 14.54 10.11
CA VAL A 129 -1.19 13.58 10.31
C VAL A 129 -0.04 14.33 10.96
N THR A 130 0.64 13.72 11.92
CA THR A 130 1.96 14.16 12.36
C THR A 130 3.00 13.32 11.63
N PRO A 131 3.67 13.85 10.59
CA PRO A 131 4.64 13.07 9.82
C PRO A 131 5.78 12.57 10.69
N PHE A 132 6.36 11.42 10.32
CA PHE A 132 7.55 10.91 10.99
C PHE A 132 8.69 11.95 10.99
N GLY A 133 9.27 12.20 12.15
CA GLY A 133 10.33 13.21 12.31
C GLY A 133 9.83 14.66 12.42
N SER A 134 8.53 14.90 12.27
CA SER A 134 7.91 16.21 12.50
C SER A 134 7.37 16.33 13.93
N ARG A 135 7.32 17.57 14.44
CA ARG A 135 6.60 17.94 15.66
C ARG A 135 5.29 18.67 15.38
N GLN A 136 5.08 19.07 14.12
CA GLN A 136 3.91 19.84 13.71
C GLN A 136 2.97 18.94 12.88
N PRO A 137 1.67 18.92 13.20
CA PRO A 137 0.69 18.21 12.40
C PRO A 137 0.48 18.93 11.07
N TYR A 138 0.37 18.15 9.99
CA TYR A 138 -0.12 18.60 8.71
C TYR A 138 -1.63 18.40 8.65
N GLN A 139 -2.37 19.44 8.29
CA GLN A 139 -3.84 19.42 8.26
C GLN A 139 -4.37 19.37 6.84
N LEU A 140 -5.29 18.44 6.60
CA LEU A 140 -6.07 18.25 5.39
C LEU A 140 -7.52 18.64 5.68
N PRO A 141 -8.01 19.78 5.17
CA PRO A 141 -9.38 20.20 5.40
C PRO A 141 -10.36 19.24 4.76
N TRP A 142 -11.51 19.05 5.39
CA TRP A 142 -12.62 18.34 4.77
C TRP A 142 -13.20 19.20 3.65
N LEU A 143 -13.37 18.63 2.46
CA LEU A 143 -13.91 19.33 1.30
C LEU A 143 -15.43 19.37 1.28
N SER A 144 -16.06 18.42 1.96
CA SER A 144 -17.50 18.35 2.21
C SER A 144 -17.74 18.13 3.70
N GLY A 145 -19.01 18.19 4.12
CA GLY A 145 -19.39 17.65 5.43
C GLY A 145 -18.90 16.21 5.58
N GLY A 146 -18.62 15.81 6.82
CA GLY A 146 -18.29 14.44 7.17
C GLY A 146 -19.52 13.67 7.64
N ALA A 147 -19.32 12.40 7.98
CA ALA A 147 -20.35 11.57 8.59
C ALA A 147 -19.74 10.55 9.56
N ILE A 148 -20.54 10.09 10.51
CA ILE A 148 -20.26 8.88 11.28
C ILE A 148 -21.31 7.85 10.87
N ASN A 149 -20.86 6.74 10.31
CA ASN A 149 -21.77 5.66 9.91
C ASN A 149 -22.33 4.97 11.17
N VAL A 150 -23.66 4.87 11.30
CA VAL A 150 -24.33 4.28 12.47
C VAL A 150 -25.05 2.97 12.11
N LEU A 151 -25.94 3.05 11.12
CA LEU A 151 -26.85 1.99 10.69
C LEU A 151 -26.55 1.48 9.27
N GLY A 152 -25.53 2.02 8.60
CA GLY A 152 -25.04 1.52 7.32
C GLY A 152 -24.34 0.17 7.43
N PRO A 153 -23.46 -0.19 6.48
CA PRO A 153 -22.77 -1.48 6.50
C PRO A 153 -22.08 -1.74 7.84
N SER A 154 -22.33 -2.91 8.44
CA SER A 154 -21.78 -3.27 9.76
C SER A 154 -20.25 -3.20 9.78
N ALA A 155 -19.60 -3.45 8.63
CA ALA A 155 -18.17 -3.33 8.43
C ALA A 155 -17.64 -1.93 8.78
N THR A 156 -18.35 -0.84 8.45
CA THR A 156 -17.88 0.54 8.67
C THR A 156 -18.66 1.28 9.76
N ALA A 157 -19.49 0.57 10.54
CA ALA A 157 -20.23 1.19 11.63
C ALA A 157 -19.28 1.76 12.71
N GLY A 158 -19.46 3.04 13.04
CA GLY A 158 -18.60 3.80 13.95
C GLY A 158 -17.39 4.45 13.28
N CYS A 159 -17.15 4.23 11.99
CA CYS A 159 -16.10 4.91 11.22
C CYS A 159 -16.53 6.32 10.85
N PHE A 160 -15.55 7.21 10.76
CA PHE A 160 -15.72 8.53 10.18
C PHE A 160 -15.58 8.47 8.67
N GLN A 161 -16.42 9.22 7.96
CA GLN A 161 -16.40 9.34 6.50
C GLN A 161 -16.31 10.81 6.11
N PHE A 162 -15.38 11.16 5.22
CA PHE A 162 -15.20 12.55 4.77
C PHE A 162 -14.36 12.60 3.49
N LEU A 163 -14.46 13.69 2.74
CA LEU A 163 -13.71 13.89 1.50
C LEU A 163 -12.49 14.78 1.73
N VAL A 164 -11.33 14.39 1.18
CA VAL A 164 -10.10 15.21 1.20
C VAL A 164 -9.48 15.31 -0.20
N SER A 165 -8.68 16.36 -0.44
CA SER A 165 -7.81 16.44 -1.63
C SER A 165 -6.37 16.12 -1.22
N VAL A 166 -5.77 15.14 -1.87
CA VAL A 166 -4.38 14.74 -1.67
C VAL A 166 -3.56 15.17 -2.88
N SER A 167 -2.75 16.21 -2.70
CA SER A 167 -1.72 16.67 -3.65
C SER A 167 -0.39 15.96 -3.43
N ASP A 168 0.60 16.22 -4.29
CA ASP A 168 1.97 15.73 -4.13
C ASP A 168 2.55 16.05 -2.74
N ALA A 169 2.36 17.29 -2.28
CA ALA A 169 2.83 17.71 -0.97
C ALA A 169 2.09 16.97 0.16
N ALA A 170 0.77 16.82 0.05
CA ALA A 170 -0.02 16.07 1.03
C ALA A 170 0.39 14.59 1.07
N ALA A 171 0.59 13.96 -0.09
CA ALA A 171 1.01 12.57 -0.21
C ALA A 171 2.37 12.32 0.45
N GLU A 172 3.30 13.28 0.39
CA GLU A 172 4.56 13.21 1.11
C GLU A 172 4.38 13.26 2.64
N GLN A 173 3.51 14.15 3.14
CA GLN A 173 3.23 14.26 4.58
C GLN A 173 2.48 13.03 5.14
N LEU A 174 1.58 12.46 4.32
CA LEU A 174 0.85 11.21 4.60
C LEU A 174 1.70 9.96 4.39
N ASP A 175 2.90 10.12 3.86
CA ASP A 175 3.81 9.04 3.56
C ASP A 175 3.19 7.97 2.63
N VAL A 176 2.65 8.43 1.50
CA VAL A 176 1.99 7.59 0.51
C VAL A 176 3.01 6.94 -0.42
N GLY A 177 3.02 5.61 -0.47
CA GLY A 177 3.81 4.86 -1.45
C GLY A 177 4.06 3.41 -1.07
N LEU A 178 4.85 2.73 -1.90
CA LEU A 178 5.45 1.46 -1.53
C LEU A 178 6.76 1.76 -0.80
N ARG A 179 7.15 0.91 0.16
CA ARG A 179 8.33 1.15 0.99
C ARG A 179 9.18 -0.09 1.09
N SER A 180 10.48 0.09 1.12
CA SER A 180 11.41 -0.92 1.60
C SER A 180 12.11 -0.45 2.86
N TYR A 181 12.51 -1.41 3.67
CA TYR A 181 13.18 -1.18 4.93
C TYR A 181 14.45 -1.99 5.03
N THR A 182 15.46 -1.40 5.66
CA THR A 182 16.64 -2.10 6.17
C THR A 182 17.06 -1.48 7.49
N ALA A 183 18.03 -2.07 8.16
CA ALA A 183 18.60 -1.54 9.39
C ALA A 183 20.12 -1.77 9.41
N PRO A 184 20.88 -1.02 10.21
CA PRO A 184 22.30 -1.27 10.43
C PRO A 184 22.60 -2.72 10.86
N VAL A 185 23.85 -3.15 10.65
CA VAL A 185 24.35 -4.44 11.15
C VAL A 185 24.24 -4.43 12.68
N GLY A 186 23.43 -5.34 13.23
CA GLY A 186 23.17 -5.42 14.67
C GLY A 186 21.88 -4.74 15.15
N GLY A 187 21.05 -4.23 14.23
CA GLY A 187 19.76 -3.62 14.56
C GLY A 187 19.85 -2.13 14.87
N GLY A 188 18.72 -1.51 15.17
CA GLY A 188 18.57 -0.07 15.40
C GLY A 188 17.44 0.54 14.57
N TYR A 189 17.49 1.87 14.40
CA TYR A 189 16.51 2.59 13.57
C TYR A 189 16.57 2.12 12.13
N THR A 190 15.41 1.87 11.55
CA THR A 190 15.32 1.42 10.17
C THR A 190 15.54 2.57 9.20
N GLN A 191 16.32 2.28 8.17
CA GLN A 191 16.48 3.11 6.99
C GLN A 191 15.45 2.64 5.95
N SER A 192 14.90 3.56 5.16
CA SER A 192 13.84 3.20 4.22
C SER A 192 13.97 3.92 2.90
N ALA A 193 13.47 3.32 1.83
CA ALA A 193 13.24 3.97 0.55
C ALA A 193 11.73 4.00 0.28
N SER A 194 11.24 5.12 -0.23
CA SER A 194 9.85 5.27 -0.68
C SER A 194 9.80 5.22 -2.20
N HIS A 195 8.86 4.44 -2.70
CA HIS A 195 8.56 4.26 -4.12
C HIS A 195 7.18 4.82 -4.36
N ARG A 196 7.15 6.05 -4.83
CA ARG A 196 5.92 6.70 -5.22
C ARG A 196 5.30 5.94 -6.39
N PHE A 197 4.00 5.65 -6.38
CA PHE A 197 3.32 4.90 -7.46
C PHE A 197 2.48 5.80 -8.40
N LEU A 198 2.01 6.94 -7.91
CA LEU A 198 1.19 7.92 -8.64
C LEU A 198 1.73 9.33 -8.48
N ASN A 199 1.55 10.14 -9.52
CA ASN A 199 1.63 11.60 -9.42
C ASN A 199 0.25 12.15 -9.02
N PHE A 200 0.17 12.77 -7.85
CA PHE A 200 -1.07 13.32 -7.29
C PHE A 200 -1.34 14.75 -7.82
N GLY A 201 -0.35 15.36 -8.46
CA GLY A 201 -0.41 16.72 -8.97
C GLY A 201 -0.42 17.78 -7.87
N THR A 202 -0.35 19.04 -8.28
CA THR A 202 -0.44 20.19 -7.37
C THR A 202 -1.88 20.48 -6.96
N SER A 203 -2.86 20.21 -7.82
CA SER A 203 -4.29 20.35 -7.54
C SER A 203 -4.83 19.26 -6.60
N GLY A 204 -4.12 18.14 -6.51
CA GLY A 204 -4.52 16.97 -5.76
C GLY A 204 -5.64 16.16 -6.39
N ILE A 205 -5.84 14.98 -5.79
CA ILE A 205 -6.86 14.00 -6.15
C ILE A 205 -7.84 13.88 -4.99
N LEU A 206 -9.12 13.81 -5.31
CA LEU A 206 -10.18 13.63 -4.32
C LEU A 206 -10.20 12.18 -3.85
N LEU A 207 -10.12 11.98 -2.53
CA LEU A 207 -10.19 10.66 -1.90
C LEU A 207 -11.30 10.63 -0.86
N ASP A 208 -12.14 9.60 -0.94
CA ASP A 208 -13.20 9.30 0.02
C ASP A 208 -12.60 8.56 1.21
N MET A 209 -12.42 9.26 2.33
CA MET A 209 -11.85 8.67 3.53
C MET A 209 -12.92 7.90 4.29
N THR A 210 -12.60 6.68 4.71
CA THR A 210 -13.26 5.98 5.81
C THR A 210 -12.19 5.71 6.86
N LEU A 211 -12.41 6.10 8.11
CA LEU A 211 -11.40 5.96 9.17
C LEU A 211 -12.02 5.48 10.48
N ASP A 212 -11.54 4.34 10.97
CA ASP A 212 -11.79 3.88 12.34
C ASP A 212 -10.62 4.32 13.25
N PRO A 213 -10.85 5.23 14.21
CA PRO A 213 -9.79 5.68 15.10
C PRO A 213 -9.32 4.60 16.09
N LEU A 214 -10.09 3.53 16.30
CA LEU A 214 -9.73 2.41 17.18
C LEU A 214 -8.92 1.35 16.44
N THR A 215 -9.17 1.17 15.14
CA THR A 215 -8.48 0.18 14.29
C THR A 215 -7.99 0.83 13.00
N PRO A 216 -7.01 1.75 13.07
CA PRO A 216 -6.54 2.49 11.90
C PRO A 216 -5.88 1.61 10.84
N LEU A 217 -5.42 0.40 11.20
CA LEU A 217 -4.77 -0.56 10.29
C LEU A 217 -5.73 -1.59 9.71
N ASP A 218 -7.01 -1.58 10.08
CA ASP A 218 -7.99 -2.48 9.46
C ASP A 218 -8.39 -1.90 8.09
N HIS A 219 -7.89 -2.52 7.02
CA HIS A 219 -8.10 -2.06 5.64
C HIS A 219 -9.57 -2.00 5.20
N LEU A 220 -10.48 -2.71 5.89
CA LEU A 220 -11.92 -2.66 5.60
C LEU A 220 -12.62 -1.51 6.34
N ARG A 221 -11.97 -0.95 7.36
CA ARG A 221 -12.52 0.09 8.24
C ARG A 221 -11.79 1.43 8.14
N SER A 222 -10.58 1.42 7.59
CA SER A 222 -9.65 2.54 7.54
C SER A 222 -8.91 2.56 6.19
N PHE A 223 -9.41 3.37 5.25
CA PHE A 223 -8.88 3.51 3.89
C PHE A 223 -9.28 4.85 3.26
N ALA A 224 -8.57 5.23 2.20
CA ALA A 224 -8.89 6.36 1.33
C ALA A 224 -9.24 5.83 -0.07
N GLY A 225 -10.53 5.77 -0.39
CA GLY A 225 -11.02 5.27 -1.67
C GLY A 225 -10.80 6.27 -2.79
N PHE A 226 -10.46 5.78 -3.98
CA PHE A 226 -10.51 6.60 -5.20
C PHE A 226 -11.96 6.67 -5.70
N SER A 227 -12.34 7.79 -6.31
CA SER A 227 -13.65 7.90 -6.96
C SER A 227 -13.79 6.86 -8.08
N ALA A 228 -14.96 6.21 -8.17
CA ALA A 228 -15.24 5.17 -9.16
C ALA A 228 -15.10 5.64 -10.63
N ASN A 229 -15.15 6.96 -10.88
CA ASN A 229 -15.01 7.57 -12.21
C ASN A 229 -13.76 8.43 -12.32
N GLN A 230 -12.76 8.20 -11.48
CA GLN A 230 -11.52 8.95 -11.51
C GLN A 230 -10.82 8.74 -12.87
N SER A 231 -10.55 9.84 -13.57
CA SER A 231 -9.79 9.80 -14.83
C SER A 231 -8.41 9.16 -14.63
N PRO A 232 -7.86 8.50 -15.67
CA PRO A 232 -6.53 7.89 -15.59
C PRO A 232 -5.48 8.87 -15.07
N LEU A 233 -4.71 8.41 -14.10
CA LEU A 233 -3.71 9.19 -13.38
C LEU A 233 -2.31 8.87 -13.93
N ALA A 234 -1.47 9.89 -14.06
CA ALA A 234 -0.07 9.67 -14.42
C ALA A 234 0.64 8.92 -13.29
N SER A 235 1.27 7.79 -13.63
CA SER A 235 2.01 6.99 -12.66
C SER A 235 3.51 7.23 -12.76
N THR A 236 4.24 6.62 -11.85
CA THR A 236 5.71 6.54 -11.85
C THR A 236 6.22 5.24 -12.47
N TYR A 237 5.32 4.35 -12.88
CA TYR A 237 5.66 3.20 -13.72
C TYR A 237 6.08 3.68 -15.11
N ARG A 238 6.95 2.90 -15.74
CA ARG A 238 7.55 3.22 -17.03
C ARG A 238 7.49 2.03 -17.97
N THR A 239 7.39 2.34 -19.25
CA THR A 239 7.65 1.36 -20.31
C THR A 239 9.15 1.10 -20.46
N ALA A 240 9.55 0.03 -21.15
CA ALA A 240 10.98 -0.23 -21.38
C ALA A 240 11.71 0.88 -22.15
N VAL A 241 10.98 1.73 -22.89
CA VAL A 241 11.52 2.92 -23.56
C VAL A 241 11.44 4.20 -22.70
N GLY A 242 10.98 4.09 -21.44
CA GLY A 242 10.94 5.20 -20.49
C GLY A 242 9.71 6.09 -20.57
N GLU A 243 8.66 5.69 -21.29
CA GLU A 243 7.41 6.46 -21.35
C GLU A 243 6.57 6.26 -20.07
N THR A 244 5.79 7.28 -19.70
CA THR A 244 4.94 7.23 -18.50
C THR A 244 3.71 6.36 -18.73
N VAL A 245 3.48 5.40 -17.84
CA VAL A 245 2.25 4.60 -17.81
C VAL A 245 1.17 5.36 -17.02
N SER A 246 -0.09 5.27 -17.44
CA SER A 246 -1.22 5.78 -16.64
C SER A 246 -1.98 4.64 -15.95
N LEU A 247 -2.54 4.97 -14.79
CA LEU A 247 -3.31 4.05 -13.95
C LEU A 247 -4.69 4.64 -13.70
N ALA A 248 -5.74 3.93 -14.08
CA ALA A 248 -7.11 4.28 -13.76
C ALA A 248 -7.58 3.41 -12.57
N PRO A 249 -7.91 3.99 -11.41
CA PRO A 249 -8.36 3.21 -10.26
C PRO A 249 -9.69 2.51 -10.57
N ALA A 250 -9.80 1.23 -10.21
CA ALA A 250 -11.08 0.52 -10.18
C ALA A 250 -11.85 0.83 -8.88
N ALA A 251 -13.08 0.32 -8.75
CA ALA A 251 -13.89 0.52 -7.54
C ALA A 251 -13.25 -0.03 -6.25
N SER A 252 -12.36 -1.02 -6.37
CA SER A 252 -11.60 -1.59 -5.24
C SER A 252 -10.35 -0.78 -4.88
N ALA A 253 -9.94 0.18 -5.71
CA ALA A 253 -8.71 0.93 -5.51
C ALA A 253 -8.82 1.85 -4.29
N SER A 254 -7.84 1.76 -3.40
CA SER A 254 -7.75 2.62 -2.23
C SER A 254 -6.30 2.82 -1.80
N LEU A 255 -6.08 3.79 -0.92
CA LEU A 255 -4.89 3.85 -0.08
C LEU A 255 -5.26 3.32 1.30
N VAL A 256 -4.51 2.35 1.81
CA VAL A 256 -4.73 1.74 3.13
C VAL A 256 -3.57 2.07 4.06
N PHE A 257 -3.84 2.10 5.36
CA PHE A 257 -2.82 2.40 6.36
C PHE A 257 -1.99 1.16 6.69
N THR A 258 -0.68 1.32 6.74
CA THR A 258 0.26 0.28 7.16
C THR A 258 1.14 0.80 8.30
N ASP A 259 1.56 -0.08 9.20
CA ASP A 259 2.54 0.27 10.24
C ASP A 259 3.86 0.66 9.56
N ARG A 260 4.39 1.85 9.88
CA ARG A 260 5.72 2.26 9.42
C ARG A 260 6.75 1.64 10.36
N LEU A 261 7.53 0.69 9.86
CA LEU A 261 8.63 0.12 10.64
C LEU A 261 9.65 1.23 11.01
N LEU A 262 9.92 1.37 12.31
CA LEU A 262 10.79 2.42 12.86
C LEU A 262 12.14 1.89 13.34
N ALA A 263 12.15 0.70 13.94
CA ALA A 263 13.35 0.09 14.50
C ALA A 263 13.21 -1.43 14.57
N VAL A 264 14.36 -2.10 14.56
CA VAL A 264 14.47 -3.55 14.77
C VAL A 264 15.57 -3.88 15.78
N ASP A 265 15.47 -5.03 16.44
CA ASP A 265 16.52 -5.57 17.29
C ASP A 265 17.67 -6.18 16.44
N SER A 266 18.68 -6.74 17.11
CA SER A 266 19.82 -7.38 16.43
C SER A 266 19.46 -8.62 15.61
N ASN A 267 18.28 -9.19 15.84
CA ASN A 267 17.76 -10.34 15.11
C ASN A 267 16.83 -9.91 13.96
N GLY A 268 16.61 -8.60 13.79
CA GLY A 268 15.70 -8.06 12.78
C GLY A 268 14.23 -8.09 13.19
N ASN A 269 13.89 -8.31 14.46
CA ASN A 269 12.51 -8.25 14.94
C ASN A 269 12.09 -6.80 15.20
N PRO A 270 10.85 -6.40 14.87
CA PRO A 270 10.36 -5.05 15.16
C PRO A 270 10.44 -4.69 16.64
N VAL A 271 10.94 -3.48 16.94
CA VAL A 271 10.98 -2.93 18.30
C VAL A 271 9.82 -1.95 18.46
N VAL A 272 9.00 -2.17 19.49
CA VAL A 272 7.92 -1.24 19.86
C VAL A 272 8.54 -0.06 20.61
N LEU A 273 8.60 1.09 19.95
CA LEU A 273 9.06 2.33 20.56
C LEU A 273 7.96 2.94 21.44
N SER A 274 8.34 3.56 22.56
CA SER A 274 7.40 4.28 23.42
C SER A 274 6.82 5.49 22.68
N GLY A 275 5.52 5.48 22.41
CA GLY A 275 4.82 6.57 21.74
C GLY A 275 3.62 6.08 20.92
N ASN A 276 2.98 7.01 20.20
CA ASN A 276 1.95 6.64 19.24
C ASN A 276 2.58 5.89 18.07
N LYS A 277 1.90 4.83 17.61
CA LYS A 277 2.24 4.16 16.34
C LYS A 277 2.36 5.20 15.23
N VAL A 278 3.31 5.01 14.33
CA VAL A 278 3.44 5.82 13.12
C VAL A 278 2.96 4.99 11.97
N VAL A 279 1.96 5.48 11.25
CA VAL A 279 1.44 4.83 10.04
C VAL A 279 1.91 5.56 8.79
N ALA A 280 1.99 4.80 7.71
CA ALA A 280 2.15 5.27 6.34
C ALA A 280 0.92 4.82 5.54
N MET A 281 0.79 5.27 4.30
CA MET A 281 -0.27 4.82 3.40
C MET A 281 0.31 4.10 2.18
N THR A 282 -0.31 3.01 1.78
CA THR A 282 0.15 2.19 0.66
C THR A 282 -1.04 1.85 -0.26
N PRO A 283 -0.85 1.73 -1.59
CA PRO A 283 -1.96 1.39 -2.48
C PRO A 283 -2.53 0.00 -2.19
N SER A 284 -3.81 -0.19 -2.44
CA SER A 284 -4.51 -1.46 -2.36
C SER A 284 -5.55 -1.56 -3.47
N GLY A 285 -5.77 -2.78 -3.95
CA GLY A 285 -6.75 -3.08 -4.98
C GLY A 285 -6.29 -2.75 -6.39
N ASP A 286 -7.25 -2.73 -7.29
CA ASP A 286 -7.01 -2.83 -8.72
C ASP A 286 -6.91 -1.47 -9.44
N PHE A 287 -5.91 -1.34 -10.30
CA PHE A 287 -5.73 -0.20 -11.18
C PHE A 287 -5.60 -0.68 -12.62
N THR A 288 -6.48 -0.22 -13.49
CA THR A 288 -6.39 -0.49 -14.93
C THR A 288 -5.19 0.24 -15.51
N LEU A 289 -4.28 -0.50 -16.12
CA LEU A 289 -3.06 -0.03 -16.73
C LEU A 289 -3.34 0.44 -18.16
N SER A 290 -2.93 1.67 -18.47
CA SER A 290 -3.02 2.25 -19.81
C SER A 290 -1.62 2.64 -20.29
N LEU A 291 -1.20 2.00 -21.39
CA LEU A 291 0.10 2.24 -22.01
C LEU A 291 -0.02 3.30 -23.11
N PRO A 292 0.99 4.17 -23.31
CA PRO A 292 0.98 5.25 -24.31
C PRO A 292 0.73 4.77 -25.74
N VAL A 293 1.18 3.55 -26.05
CA VAL A 293 0.93 2.89 -27.34
C VAL A 293 0.15 1.61 -27.10
N THR A 294 -1.15 1.62 -27.40
CA THR A 294 -1.92 0.39 -27.64
C THR A 294 -1.41 -0.23 -28.94
N LYS A 295 -0.43 -1.14 -28.88
CA LYS A 295 0.06 -1.81 -30.09
C LYS A 295 -0.51 -3.21 -30.22
N GLN A 296 -0.73 -3.57 -31.49
CA GLN A 296 -1.20 -4.86 -31.98
C GLN A 296 -0.44 -6.03 -31.35
N VAL A 297 -1.20 -7.06 -30.99
CA VAL A 297 -0.76 -8.37 -30.48
C VAL A 297 0.57 -8.80 -31.12
N SER A 298 1.63 -8.89 -30.30
CA SER A 298 2.87 -9.54 -30.69
C SER A 298 2.54 -10.99 -31.08
N LEU A 299 2.75 -11.36 -32.35
CA LEU A 299 2.61 -12.75 -32.78
C LEU A 299 3.67 -13.60 -32.05
N PRO A 300 3.38 -14.87 -31.71
CA PRO A 300 4.38 -15.77 -31.13
C PRO A 300 5.66 -15.79 -31.98
N GLY A 301 6.83 -15.52 -31.35
CA GLY A 301 8.12 -15.45 -32.04
C GLY A 301 8.49 -14.08 -32.65
N SER A 302 7.69 -13.03 -32.44
CA SER A 302 8.06 -11.66 -32.82
C SER A 302 8.83 -10.94 -31.72
N ALA A 303 9.67 -9.98 -32.10
CA ALA A 303 10.40 -9.15 -31.13
C ALA A 303 9.40 -8.30 -30.31
N PRO A 304 9.59 -8.16 -28.98
CA PRO A 304 8.66 -7.43 -28.13
C PRO A 304 8.65 -5.95 -28.51
N ASN A 305 7.45 -5.36 -28.50
CA ASN A 305 7.30 -3.94 -28.66
C ASN A 305 7.62 -3.22 -27.34
N LEU A 306 8.84 -2.71 -27.18
CA LEU A 306 9.30 -2.09 -25.93
C LEU A 306 8.40 -0.94 -25.44
N SER A 307 7.71 -0.22 -26.33
CA SER A 307 6.71 0.81 -25.96
C SER A 307 5.40 0.26 -25.37
N ALA A 308 5.13 -1.05 -25.54
CA ALA A 308 4.00 -1.76 -24.93
C ALA A 308 4.42 -2.70 -23.79
N THR A 309 5.67 -2.59 -23.32
CA THR A 309 6.14 -3.37 -22.18
C THR A 309 6.10 -2.54 -20.90
N LEU A 310 5.90 -3.19 -19.76
CA LEU A 310 5.98 -2.60 -18.42
C LEU A 310 7.28 -3.01 -17.74
N MET A 311 8.10 -2.05 -17.31
CA MET A 311 9.30 -2.34 -16.50
C MET A 311 8.91 -2.96 -15.16
N CYS A 312 9.67 -3.97 -14.73
CA CYS A 312 9.33 -4.77 -13.55
C CYS A 312 10.13 -4.48 -12.29
N GLY A 313 11.21 -3.73 -12.41
CA GLY A 313 12.10 -3.37 -11.32
C GLY A 313 12.82 -2.06 -11.60
N LEU A 314 13.81 -1.76 -10.78
CA LEU A 314 14.64 -0.56 -10.96
C LEU A 314 15.77 -0.76 -11.98
N SER A 315 16.00 -1.99 -12.41
CA SER A 315 16.90 -2.30 -13.52
C SER A 315 16.09 -2.36 -14.82
N ALA A 316 16.53 -1.66 -15.86
CA ALA A 316 15.87 -1.63 -17.17
C ALA A 316 16.02 -2.95 -17.96
N VAL A 317 16.25 -4.06 -17.26
CA VAL A 317 16.57 -5.39 -17.82
C VAL A 317 15.48 -6.42 -17.53
N GLU A 318 14.39 -6.04 -16.84
CA GLU A 318 13.23 -6.89 -16.58
C GLU A 318 11.93 -6.18 -16.96
N TYR A 319 11.13 -6.82 -17.81
CA TYR A 319 9.87 -6.24 -18.27
C TYR A 319 8.83 -7.31 -18.67
N LEU A 320 7.57 -6.90 -18.65
CA LEU A 320 6.42 -7.68 -19.08
C LEU A 320 5.86 -7.11 -20.38
N ASP A 321 5.65 -7.95 -21.39
CA ASP A 321 4.94 -7.56 -22.61
C ASP A 321 3.43 -7.59 -22.36
N VAL A 322 2.81 -6.41 -22.41
CA VAL A 322 1.42 -6.21 -21.99
C VAL A 322 0.55 -6.07 -23.24
N ASN A 323 0.03 -7.19 -23.72
CA ASN A 323 -0.65 -7.31 -25.01
C ASN A 323 -2.13 -6.88 -25.02
N ALA A 324 -2.70 -6.55 -23.86
CA ALA A 324 -4.12 -6.17 -23.69
C ALA A 324 -4.31 -5.22 -22.49
N ALA A 325 -5.52 -4.69 -22.30
CA ALA A 325 -5.88 -3.96 -21.07
C ALA A 325 -5.55 -4.83 -19.85
N ALA A 326 -4.55 -4.40 -19.09
CA ALA A 326 -4.05 -5.13 -17.94
C ALA A 326 -4.45 -4.43 -16.66
N THR A 327 -4.49 -5.18 -15.58
CA THR A 327 -4.74 -4.66 -14.24
C THR A 327 -3.48 -4.82 -13.41
N LEU A 328 -3.05 -3.72 -12.80
CA LEU A 328 -2.06 -3.72 -11.76
C LEU A 328 -2.80 -3.85 -10.43
N ASN A 329 -2.63 -4.97 -9.75
CA ASN A 329 -3.33 -5.30 -8.51
C ASN A 329 -2.34 -5.07 -7.38
N PHE A 330 -2.66 -4.14 -6.49
CA PHE A 330 -1.85 -3.84 -5.31
C PHE A 330 -2.35 -4.63 -4.12
N VAL A 331 -1.45 -5.37 -3.48
CA VAL A 331 -1.76 -6.22 -2.34
C VAL A 331 -0.97 -5.73 -1.14
N PRO A 332 -1.65 -5.24 -0.10
CA PRO A 332 -1.01 -4.73 1.10
C PRO A 332 -0.43 -5.86 1.97
N ASP A 333 0.19 -5.49 3.09
CA ASP A 333 0.75 -6.38 4.12
C ASP A 333 1.90 -7.29 3.66
N GLN A 334 2.54 -6.94 2.55
CA GLN A 334 3.60 -7.75 1.95
C GLN A 334 4.97 -7.49 2.59
N PRO A 335 5.80 -8.53 2.79
CA PRO A 335 7.16 -8.41 3.33
C PRO A 335 8.02 -7.37 2.60
N ALA A 336 8.59 -6.42 3.36
CA ALA A 336 9.31 -5.27 2.83
C ALA A 336 10.64 -4.97 3.54
N PHE A 337 10.98 -5.71 4.59
CA PHE A 337 12.25 -5.52 5.32
C PHE A 337 13.32 -6.48 4.85
N ALA A 338 14.54 -6.00 4.56
CA ALA A 338 15.71 -6.84 4.38
C ALA A 338 16.83 -6.39 5.33
N ALA A 339 17.35 -7.32 6.14
CA ALA A 339 18.43 -7.03 7.06
C ALA A 339 19.73 -6.68 6.32
N THR A 340 20.49 -5.70 6.82
CA THR A 340 21.87 -5.50 6.35
C THR A 340 22.76 -6.57 6.98
N LEU A 341 23.27 -7.50 6.16
CA LEU A 341 24.18 -8.56 6.59
C LEU A 341 25.63 -8.07 6.66
N LYS A 342 25.98 -7.11 5.79
CA LYS A 342 27.29 -6.47 5.76
C LYS A 342 27.13 -5.00 5.41
N ALA A 343 27.68 -4.12 6.25
CA ALA A 343 27.73 -2.68 5.97
C ALA A 343 28.65 -2.39 4.78
N ALA A 344 28.35 -1.31 4.04
CA ALA A 344 29.30 -0.78 3.07
C ALA A 344 30.54 -0.23 3.79
N THR A 345 31.72 -0.40 3.20
CA THR A 345 32.96 0.21 3.72
C THR A 345 33.15 1.66 3.25
N GLY A 346 32.32 2.13 2.32
CA GLY A 346 32.20 3.52 1.87
C GLY A 346 31.43 3.64 0.53
N THR A 347 31.70 4.69 -0.26
CA THR A 347 31.05 5.01 -1.56
C THR A 347 31.94 4.93 -2.81
N GLY A 348 33.23 4.62 -2.66
CA GLY A 348 34.21 4.51 -3.74
C GLY A 348 34.11 3.19 -4.53
N PRO A 349 34.56 3.17 -5.79
CA PRO A 349 34.44 2.00 -6.68
C PRO A 349 35.25 0.77 -6.22
N SER A 350 36.24 0.96 -5.33
CA SER A 350 37.03 -0.11 -4.73
C SER A 350 36.51 -0.57 -3.36
N GLU A 351 35.44 0.05 -2.85
CA GLU A 351 34.90 -0.26 -1.53
C GLU A 351 33.86 -1.38 -1.61
N THR A 352 33.74 -2.16 -0.53
CA THR A 352 32.77 -3.25 -0.49
C THR A 352 31.36 -2.70 -0.38
N LYS A 353 30.51 -3.11 -1.29
CA LYS A 353 29.10 -2.75 -1.33
C LYS A 353 28.34 -3.37 -0.15
N ARG A 354 27.22 -2.74 0.22
CA ARG A 354 26.33 -3.27 1.25
C ARG A 354 25.71 -4.59 0.80
N VAL A 355 25.56 -5.52 1.74
CA VAL A 355 24.92 -6.81 1.51
C VAL A 355 23.63 -6.88 2.30
N PHE A 356 22.54 -7.23 1.61
CA PHE A 356 21.21 -7.40 2.15
C PHE A 356 20.81 -8.88 2.19
N GLY A 357 20.01 -9.23 3.18
CA GLY A 357 19.31 -10.51 3.24
C GLY A 357 18.06 -10.54 2.37
N PRO A 358 17.30 -11.65 2.40
CA PRO A 358 15.99 -11.73 1.77
C PRO A 358 14.96 -10.84 2.48
N LEU A 359 13.84 -10.56 1.80
CA LEU A 359 12.70 -9.85 2.38
C LEU A 359 12.03 -10.68 3.49
N THR A 360 11.68 -10.04 4.60
CA THR A 360 10.98 -10.60 5.76
C THR A 360 9.78 -9.73 6.15
N GLY A 361 8.89 -10.31 6.96
CA GLY A 361 7.66 -9.65 7.44
C GLY A 361 7.87 -8.64 8.58
N SER A 362 9.12 -8.31 8.96
CA SER A 362 9.38 -7.32 10.02
C SER A 362 8.89 -5.92 9.64
N GLY A 363 8.84 -5.62 8.33
CA GLY A 363 8.21 -4.42 7.79
C GLY A 363 7.30 -4.82 6.64
N GLN A 364 6.22 -4.05 6.44
CA GLN A 364 5.20 -4.35 5.45
C GLN A 364 4.99 -3.19 4.47
N THR A 365 4.52 -3.53 3.28
CA THR A 365 4.13 -2.57 2.25
C THR A 365 3.11 -3.20 1.30
N SER A 366 2.70 -2.47 0.27
CA SER A 366 1.94 -3.03 -0.84
C SER A 366 2.86 -3.43 -1.98
N TRP A 367 2.83 -4.70 -2.36
CA TRP A 367 3.44 -5.15 -3.61
C TRP A 367 2.38 -5.29 -4.70
N ALA A 368 2.80 -5.16 -5.95
CA ALA A 368 1.89 -5.24 -7.08
C ALA A 368 2.12 -6.52 -7.88
N TYR A 369 1.09 -6.96 -8.57
CA TYR A 369 1.25 -7.95 -9.63
C TYR A 369 0.40 -7.60 -10.84
N LEU A 370 0.79 -8.11 -12.00
CA LEU A 370 0.09 -7.88 -13.25
C LEU A 370 -0.92 -8.99 -13.51
N SER A 371 -2.20 -8.62 -13.64
CA SER A 371 -3.29 -9.44 -14.15
C SER A 371 -3.55 -9.10 -15.61
N VAL A 372 -3.59 -10.12 -16.47
CA VAL A 372 -3.89 -9.99 -17.90
C VAL A 372 -4.90 -11.04 -18.33
N ASN A 373 -5.76 -10.71 -19.30
CA ASN A 373 -6.78 -11.64 -19.80
C ASN A 373 -6.18 -12.69 -20.74
N ASP A 374 -5.23 -12.27 -21.57
CA ASP A 374 -4.40 -13.14 -22.41
C ASP A 374 -2.98 -13.05 -21.85
N GLY A 375 -2.34 -14.19 -21.57
CA GLY A 375 -1.07 -14.25 -20.83
C GLY A 375 -0.01 -13.21 -21.25
N SER A 376 0.85 -12.83 -20.32
CA SER A 376 1.87 -11.79 -20.53
C SER A 376 3.25 -12.41 -20.51
N THR A 377 4.05 -12.13 -21.54
CA THR A 377 5.41 -12.67 -21.65
C THR A 377 6.35 -11.88 -20.75
N TYR A 378 7.08 -12.59 -19.90
CA TYR A 378 8.11 -12.03 -19.05
C TYR A 378 9.49 -12.19 -19.68
N PHE A 379 10.21 -11.08 -19.75
CA PHE A 379 11.56 -10.99 -20.27
C PHE A 379 12.51 -10.54 -19.16
N ALA A 380 13.68 -11.18 -19.07
CA ALA A 380 14.76 -10.72 -18.22
C ALA A 380 16.12 -10.89 -18.90
N GLN A 381 17.06 -10.01 -18.58
CA GLN A 381 18.45 -10.11 -19.01
C GLN A 381 19.39 -10.17 -17.80
N PRO A 382 20.58 -10.80 -17.92
CA PRO A 382 21.60 -10.69 -16.89
C PRO A 382 21.99 -9.23 -16.66
N ASP A 383 22.25 -8.80 -15.43
CA ASP A 383 22.65 -7.41 -15.14
C ASP A 383 23.97 -7.00 -15.84
N SER A 384 24.81 -7.98 -16.21
CA SER A 384 26.02 -7.77 -17.01
C SER A 384 25.75 -7.60 -18.52
N SER A 385 24.50 -7.71 -18.96
CA SER A 385 24.06 -7.54 -20.35
C SER A 385 23.89 -6.06 -20.72
N VAL A 386 24.95 -5.27 -20.58
CA VAL A 386 25.03 -3.85 -21.02
C VAL A 386 25.57 -3.73 -22.46
N LEU A 387 25.32 -4.71 -23.32
CA LEU A 387 25.73 -4.68 -24.73
C LEU A 387 24.80 -3.66 -25.45
N HIS A 388 25.15 -2.38 -25.65
CA HIS A 388 26.32 -1.85 -26.38
C HIS A 388 26.92 -0.55 -25.82
N ASN A 389 28.26 -0.53 -25.84
CA ASN A 389 29.24 0.54 -25.59
C ASN A 389 29.35 1.12 -24.18
N GLY A 390 30.42 0.71 -23.49
CA GLY A 390 31.13 1.59 -22.55
C GLY A 390 31.73 2.79 -23.29
N PRO A 391 32.11 3.87 -22.57
CA PRO A 391 32.56 5.11 -23.19
C PRO A 391 33.84 4.86 -24.02
N GLY A 392 33.78 5.05 -25.34
CA GLY A 392 34.98 5.18 -26.17
C GLY A 392 35.08 4.38 -27.47
N ASP A 393 34.13 3.51 -27.82
CA ASP A 393 34.23 2.72 -29.07
C ASP A 393 33.10 3.07 -30.06
N THR A 394 33.44 3.58 -31.23
CA THR A 394 32.49 3.99 -32.29
C THR A 394 32.43 3.00 -33.46
N THR A 395 33.05 1.81 -33.35
CA THR A 395 33.41 1.03 -34.54
C THR A 395 32.74 -0.34 -34.73
N SER A 396 31.88 -0.80 -33.81
CA SER A 396 31.24 -2.12 -33.95
C SER A 396 29.74 -2.06 -34.26
N PRO A 397 29.24 -2.80 -35.28
CA PRO A 397 27.81 -2.93 -35.53
C PRO A 397 27.11 -3.64 -34.37
N PHE A 398 26.14 -2.94 -33.79
CA PHE A 398 25.22 -3.34 -32.72
C PHE A 398 24.76 -4.82 -32.84
N LEU A 399 24.92 -5.61 -31.78
CA LEU A 399 24.09 -6.80 -31.56
C LEU A 399 22.69 -6.29 -31.28
N ASN A 400 21.73 -6.81 -32.04
CA ASN A 400 20.32 -6.56 -31.80
C ASN A 400 20.01 -6.86 -30.34
N TYR A 401 19.27 -5.95 -29.71
CA TYR A 401 18.63 -6.15 -28.42
C TYR A 401 17.92 -7.51 -28.45
N LEU A 402 18.45 -8.52 -27.75
CA LEU A 402 17.85 -9.85 -27.68
C LEU A 402 17.21 -10.01 -26.29
N PRO A 403 15.93 -9.63 -26.13
CA PRO A 403 15.13 -10.08 -25.01
C PRO A 403 15.23 -11.60 -24.88
N VAL A 404 15.50 -12.09 -23.66
CA VAL A 404 15.36 -13.52 -23.38
C VAL A 404 13.99 -13.71 -22.75
N GLU A 405 13.10 -14.38 -23.48
CA GLU A 405 11.83 -14.84 -22.95
C GLU A 405 12.09 -15.89 -21.87
N LEU A 406 11.62 -15.62 -20.64
CA LEU A 406 11.71 -16.58 -19.53
C LEU A 406 10.41 -17.35 -19.32
N GLY A 407 9.29 -16.83 -19.80
CA GLY A 407 8.02 -17.53 -19.83
C GLY A 407 6.80 -16.63 -19.90
N VAL A 408 5.63 -17.25 -19.93
CA VAL A 408 4.34 -16.56 -20.05
C VAL A 408 3.55 -16.67 -18.75
N LEU A 409 3.20 -15.52 -18.19
CA LEU A 409 2.30 -15.42 -17.04
C LEU A 409 0.91 -15.92 -17.44
N PRO A 410 0.24 -16.72 -16.60
CA PRO A 410 -1.08 -17.23 -16.92
C PRO A 410 -2.12 -16.11 -16.94
N PRO A 411 -3.17 -16.25 -17.77
CA PRO A 411 -4.40 -15.47 -17.68
C PRO A 411 -4.93 -15.34 -16.25
N SER A 412 -5.45 -14.17 -15.91
CA SER A 412 -6.05 -13.84 -14.61
C SER A 412 -7.12 -14.85 -14.17
N ALA A 413 -7.93 -15.36 -15.10
CA ALA A 413 -8.97 -16.36 -14.85
C ALA A 413 -8.44 -17.73 -14.34
N LEU A 414 -7.17 -18.04 -14.58
CA LEU A 414 -6.53 -19.28 -14.12
C LEU A 414 -5.80 -19.10 -12.78
N ARG A 415 -5.70 -17.87 -12.26
CA ARG A 415 -4.92 -17.55 -11.06
C ARG A 415 -5.68 -17.80 -9.75
N SER A 416 -6.98 -17.51 -9.70
CA SER A 416 -7.78 -17.57 -8.46
C SER A 416 -7.99 -18.99 -7.88
N ASN A 417 -7.79 -20.04 -8.69
CA ASN A 417 -8.04 -21.43 -8.27
C ASN A 417 -6.77 -22.30 -8.17
N ALA A 418 -5.61 -21.81 -8.66
CA ALA A 418 -4.39 -22.62 -8.80
C ALA A 418 -3.18 -22.09 -8.01
N LEU A 419 -3.21 -20.82 -7.61
CA LEU A 419 -2.15 -20.17 -6.86
C LEU A 419 -2.54 -20.22 -5.37
N GLY A 420 -1.92 -21.10 -4.58
CA GLY A 420 -2.11 -21.10 -3.12
C GLY A 420 -1.71 -19.76 -2.48
N GLU A 421 -2.01 -19.60 -1.19
CA GLU A 421 -1.65 -18.39 -0.42
C GLU A 421 -0.17 -18.00 -0.64
N GLY A 422 0.08 -16.78 -1.13
CA GLY A 422 1.44 -16.21 -1.23
C GLY A 422 1.97 -15.91 -2.64
N LEU A 423 1.17 -16.12 -3.70
CA LEU A 423 1.48 -15.67 -5.07
C LEU A 423 0.80 -14.35 -5.45
N ASP A 424 0.16 -13.69 -4.48
CA ASP A 424 -0.72 -12.54 -4.68
C ASP A 424 0.02 -11.19 -4.69
N GLY A 425 1.35 -11.17 -4.75
CA GLY A 425 2.11 -9.92 -4.87
C GLY A 425 3.61 -10.14 -5.00
N TYR A 426 4.27 -9.38 -5.87
CA TYR A 426 5.73 -9.38 -5.99
C TYR A 426 6.28 -7.94 -6.14
N PRO A 427 7.57 -7.69 -5.86
CA PRO A 427 8.16 -6.35 -5.98
C PRO A 427 8.21 -5.83 -7.44
N LEU A 428 7.04 -5.47 -7.98
CA LEU A 428 6.86 -4.79 -9.26
C LEU A 428 6.92 -3.29 -8.99
N LEU A 429 8.13 -2.75 -8.94
CA LEU A 429 8.39 -1.40 -8.45
C LEU A 429 8.20 -0.35 -9.55
N PRO A 430 7.70 0.85 -9.20
CA PRO A 430 7.76 1.98 -10.10
C PRO A 430 9.21 2.40 -10.34
N TYR A 431 9.55 2.67 -11.61
CA TYR A 431 10.90 3.01 -12.03
C TYR A 431 11.29 4.46 -11.64
N ALA A 432 10.32 5.38 -11.65
CA ALA A 432 10.53 6.78 -11.28
C ALA A 432 10.05 7.07 -9.85
N GLY A 433 10.41 8.24 -9.30
CA GLY A 433 9.88 8.71 -8.02
C GLY A 433 10.37 7.93 -6.80
N VAL A 434 11.61 7.44 -6.85
CA VAL A 434 12.28 6.80 -5.72
C VAL A 434 12.92 7.86 -4.82
N THR A 435 12.50 7.91 -3.57
CA THR A 435 13.09 8.77 -2.54
C THR A 435 13.86 7.91 -1.55
N VAL A 436 15.17 8.15 -1.47
CA VAL A 436 16.08 7.41 -0.58
C VAL A 436 16.13 8.09 0.78
N GLY A 437 15.82 7.35 1.84
CA GLY A 437 15.87 7.86 3.20
C GLY A 437 17.30 7.98 3.74
N VAL A 438 17.43 8.69 4.87
CA VAL A 438 18.71 8.93 5.53
C VAL A 438 19.43 7.61 5.84
N GLY A 439 20.72 7.53 5.50
CA GLY A 439 21.57 6.37 5.73
C GLY A 439 21.58 5.34 4.59
N LEU A 440 20.87 5.62 3.49
CA LEU A 440 20.94 4.86 2.24
C LEU A 440 21.48 5.74 1.10
N THR A 441 22.09 5.09 0.13
CA THR A 441 22.60 5.69 -1.12
C THR A 441 21.94 5.06 -2.34
N THR A 442 22.09 5.66 -3.52
CA THR A 442 21.60 5.07 -4.77
C THR A 442 22.25 3.72 -5.10
N ASP A 443 23.52 3.51 -4.73
CA ASP A 443 24.17 2.20 -4.87
C ASP A 443 23.54 1.17 -3.92
N ASP A 444 23.19 1.56 -2.70
CA ASP A 444 22.45 0.69 -1.78
C ASP A 444 21.10 0.26 -2.37
N ILE A 445 20.36 1.15 -3.04
CA ILE A 445 19.12 0.80 -3.73
C ILE A 445 19.36 -0.21 -4.85
N SER A 446 20.44 -0.03 -5.62
CA SER A 446 20.81 -0.96 -6.69
C SER A 446 21.20 -2.34 -6.12
N GLN A 447 21.91 -2.37 -4.99
CA GLN A 447 22.20 -3.61 -4.27
C GLN A 447 20.93 -4.27 -3.74
N PHE A 448 19.99 -3.49 -3.21
CA PHE A 448 18.71 -3.99 -2.70
C PHE A 448 17.87 -4.63 -3.82
N GLU A 449 17.84 -4.02 -5.01
CA GLU A 449 17.22 -4.59 -6.21
C GLU A 449 17.80 -5.96 -6.55
N MET A 450 19.12 -6.07 -6.66
CA MET A 450 19.77 -7.33 -7.03
C MET A 450 19.65 -8.41 -5.96
N GLN A 451 19.63 -8.05 -4.68
CA GLN A 451 19.78 -9.00 -3.57
C GLN A 451 18.45 -9.37 -2.88
N ALA A 452 17.45 -8.49 -2.92
CA ALA A 452 16.19 -8.70 -2.20
C ALA A 452 14.96 -8.65 -3.12
N TRP A 453 14.79 -7.59 -3.93
CA TRP A 453 13.60 -7.43 -4.76
C TRP A 453 13.55 -8.37 -5.97
N ALA A 454 14.58 -8.33 -6.82
CA ALA A 454 14.62 -9.13 -8.05
C ALA A 454 14.59 -10.64 -7.79
N PRO A 455 15.32 -11.20 -6.79
CA PRO A 455 15.23 -12.62 -6.48
C PRO A 455 13.82 -13.04 -6.04
N LYS A 456 13.16 -12.25 -5.18
CA LYS A 456 11.78 -12.53 -4.75
C LYS A 456 10.80 -12.46 -5.92
N ARG A 457 10.91 -11.42 -6.77
CA ARG A 457 10.09 -11.25 -7.96
C ARG A 457 10.26 -12.41 -8.95
N LYS A 458 11.49 -12.76 -9.30
CA LYS A 458 11.80 -13.87 -10.22
C LYS A 458 11.30 -15.19 -9.70
N ALA A 459 11.46 -15.49 -8.41
CA ALA A 459 10.96 -16.72 -7.82
C ALA A 459 9.43 -16.86 -7.93
N LEU A 460 8.69 -15.78 -7.64
CA LEU A 460 7.23 -15.78 -7.73
C LEU A 460 6.73 -15.83 -9.18
N ILE A 461 7.37 -15.10 -10.09
CA ILE A 461 7.05 -15.16 -11.53
C ILE A 461 7.32 -16.56 -12.08
N GLN A 462 8.46 -17.18 -11.75
CA GLN A 462 8.79 -18.53 -12.20
C GLN A 462 7.78 -19.56 -11.68
N GLN A 463 7.34 -19.42 -10.42
CA GLN A 463 6.30 -20.27 -9.86
C GLN A 463 4.98 -20.11 -10.64
N ALA A 464 4.59 -18.88 -11.00
CA ALA A 464 3.42 -18.62 -11.84
C ALA A 464 3.56 -19.22 -13.25
N VAL A 465 4.73 -19.09 -13.89
CA VAL A 465 5.02 -19.64 -15.22
C VAL A 465 4.96 -21.17 -15.22
N ASN A 466 5.53 -21.83 -14.21
CA ASN A 466 5.55 -23.30 -14.11
C ASN A 466 4.14 -23.91 -13.98
N LEU A 467 3.21 -23.18 -13.36
CA LEU A 467 1.80 -23.58 -13.29
C LEU A 467 1.12 -23.54 -14.66
N SER A 468 1.51 -22.59 -15.52
CA SER A 468 1.06 -22.49 -16.91
C SER A 468 1.63 -23.58 -17.81
N ALA A 469 2.91 -23.95 -17.60
CA ALA A 469 3.62 -24.96 -18.40
C ALA A 469 3.03 -26.38 -18.28
N SER A 470 2.23 -26.63 -17.23
CA SER A 470 1.48 -27.88 -17.07
C SER A 470 0.24 -27.96 -18.00
N ARG A 471 -0.15 -26.86 -18.67
CA ARG A 471 -1.38 -26.77 -19.48
C ARG A 471 -1.24 -26.06 -20.84
N LEU A 472 -0.13 -25.39 -21.13
CA LEU A 472 0.13 -24.77 -22.42
C LEU A 472 1.24 -25.52 -23.15
N THR A 473 0.96 -25.99 -24.37
CA THR A 473 1.98 -26.45 -25.32
C THR A 473 3.01 -25.33 -25.52
N ALA A 474 4.28 -25.66 -25.27
CA ALA A 474 5.40 -24.74 -25.40
C ALA A 474 5.31 -23.93 -26.69
N SER A 475 5.29 -22.60 -26.56
CA SER A 475 5.66 -21.72 -27.67
C SER A 475 7.11 -22.03 -27.98
N ALA A 476 7.36 -22.65 -29.12
CA ALA A 476 8.70 -22.77 -29.65
C ALA A 476 9.14 -21.36 -30.07
N ALA A 477 9.76 -20.62 -29.15
CA ALA A 477 10.62 -19.52 -29.53
C ALA A 477 11.77 -20.13 -30.35
N THR A 478 11.62 -20.16 -31.68
CA THR A 478 12.70 -20.54 -32.58
C THR A 478 13.77 -19.46 -32.49
N LEU A 479 14.84 -19.76 -31.76
CA LEU A 479 16.10 -19.05 -31.90
C LEU A 479 16.49 -19.06 -33.39
N PRO A 480 17.02 -17.95 -33.95
CA PRO A 480 17.64 -17.99 -35.27
C PRO A 480 18.69 -19.10 -35.32
N SER A 481 18.74 -19.85 -36.42
CA SER A 481 19.56 -21.05 -36.57
C SER A 481 21.04 -20.87 -36.16
N PRO A 482 21.67 -21.91 -35.56
CA PRO A 482 22.99 -21.89 -34.91
C PRO A 482 24.22 -21.52 -35.82
N PRO A 483 25.40 -21.15 -35.23
CA PRO A 483 25.81 -21.66 -33.94
C PRO A 483 26.26 -20.68 -32.86
N PHE A 484 25.60 -20.71 -31.69
CA PHE A 484 26.14 -20.11 -30.47
C PHE A 484 26.10 -21.09 -29.30
N GLY A 485 27.26 -21.21 -28.66
CA GLY A 485 27.63 -22.05 -27.52
C GLY A 485 27.50 -21.30 -26.20
N THR A 486 27.25 -21.95 -25.06
CA THR A 486 26.94 -21.27 -23.82
C THR A 486 27.33 -21.89 -22.47
N THR A 487 27.50 -21.00 -21.48
CA THR A 487 28.13 -21.27 -20.19
C THR A 487 27.21 -20.96 -18.98
N PRO A 488 27.57 -21.37 -17.74
CA PRO A 488 26.67 -21.50 -16.58
C PRO A 488 26.00 -20.21 -16.03
N LYS A 489 26.07 -19.07 -16.72
CA LYS A 489 25.49 -17.76 -16.39
C LYS A 489 24.49 -17.25 -17.46
N ALA A 490 23.50 -18.07 -17.81
CA ALA A 490 22.44 -17.81 -18.81
C ALA A 490 22.92 -17.76 -20.25
N CYS A 491 23.05 -18.94 -20.84
CA CYS A 491 23.62 -19.05 -22.16
C CYS A 491 23.01 -20.42 -22.72
N CYS A 492 22.46 -20.52 -23.97
CA CYS A 492 22.14 -21.71 -24.83
C CYS A 492 23.18 -22.22 -25.91
N LEU A 493 23.66 -23.48 -25.84
CA LEU A 493 24.84 -23.99 -26.58
C LEU A 493 24.42 -24.75 -27.85
N SER A 494 25.00 -24.44 -29.02
CA SER A 494 24.92 -25.29 -30.20
C SER A 494 26.29 -25.83 -30.57
N SER A 495 26.44 -27.14 -30.43
CA SER A 495 27.64 -27.87 -30.83
C SER A 495 27.60 -28.18 -32.32
N THR A 496 28.62 -27.73 -33.05
CA THR A 496 28.98 -28.27 -34.36
C THR A 496 30.50 -28.23 -34.56
N ARG A 497 31.26 -29.12 -33.88
CA ARG A 497 32.59 -29.71 -34.26
C ARG A 497 33.58 -29.91 -33.08
N PRO A 498 34.53 -30.86 -33.20
CA PRO A 498 35.08 -31.61 -32.07
C PRO A 498 36.26 -30.92 -31.37
N GLU A 499 36.35 -31.22 -30.07
CA GLU A 499 37.51 -31.17 -29.17
C GLU A 499 38.80 -30.53 -29.71
N THR A 500 39.17 -29.37 -29.16
CA THR A 500 40.55 -29.12 -28.68
C THR A 500 40.60 -27.82 -27.88
N ASN A 501 41.21 -27.91 -26.69
CA ASN A 501 41.73 -26.83 -25.86
C ASN A 501 40.77 -26.15 -24.86
N TRP A 502 40.33 -26.94 -23.87
CA TRP A 502 40.19 -26.42 -22.49
C TRP A 502 41.51 -26.64 -21.76
N ALA A 503 42.41 -25.67 -21.83
CA ALA A 503 43.61 -25.65 -20.99
C ALA A 503 43.83 -24.24 -20.45
N GLY A 504 43.66 -24.12 -19.13
CA GLY A 504 44.14 -23.00 -18.33
C GLY A 504 43.08 -21.95 -18.00
N LEU A 505 42.54 -22.01 -16.78
CA LEU A 505 42.92 -21.08 -15.70
C LEU A 505 42.08 -21.39 -14.45
N THR A 506 42.82 -21.74 -13.40
CA THR A 506 42.48 -21.67 -11.96
C THR A 506 42.02 -20.29 -11.54
#